data_AF-A0A243S3T2-F1
#
_entry.id   AF-A0A243S3T2-F1
#
_cell.length_a   1.000
_cell.length_b   1.000
_cell.length_c   1.000
_cell.angle_alpha   90.00
_cell.angle_beta   90.00
_cell.angle_gamma   90.00
#
_symmetry.space_group_name_H-M   'P 1'
#
loop_
_entity.id
_entity.type
_entity.pdbx_description
1 polymer ?
#
loop_
_entity_poly.entity_id
_entity_poly.type
_entity_poly.pdbx_seq_one_letter_code
_entity_poly.pdbx_strand_id
1 'polypeptide(L)'
;MTAAEELDSAEGQKLLAMLKVIEEIPDSVEQQGEAAVQAYLDEHLAGTKPSVVAFGWWQTAKCVGSITAAIAGGAVPIAKILKLKAFIKKVGSVKEAAYLLIRVSKGEEKISELGATLGGLASVVLGIDGIKKNCR
;
A
#
# COMPACT_ATOMS: atom_id res chain seq x y z
N MET A 1 6.34 2.94 18.05
CA MET A 1 6.74 1.89 17.11
C MET A 1 7.48 2.55 15.98
N THR A 2 8.64 2.03 15.63
CA THR A 2 9.42 2.31 14.41
C THR A 2 8.74 1.66 13.21
N ALA A 3 9.12 2.05 11.99
CA ALA A 3 8.64 1.36 10.78
C ALA A 3 8.96 -0.14 10.76
N ALA A 4 10.07 -0.56 11.36
CA ALA A 4 10.45 -1.98 11.48
C ALA A 4 9.47 -2.74 12.39
N GLU A 5 9.19 -2.21 13.58
CA GLU A 5 8.22 -2.81 14.51
C GLU A 5 6.80 -2.86 13.90
N GLU A 6 6.44 -1.88 13.08
CA GLU A 6 5.14 -1.84 12.40
C GLU A 6 5.04 -2.88 11.28
N LEU A 7 6.13 -3.17 10.57
CA LEU A 7 6.17 -4.26 9.58
C LEU A 7 6.06 -5.65 10.21
N ASP A 8 6.65 -5.84 11.39
CA ASP A 8 6.60 -7.12 12.10
C ASP A 8 5.24 -7.36 12.79
N SER A 9 4.39 -6.32 12.88
CA SER A 9 3.02 -6.44 13.38
C SER A 9 2.09 -7.22 12.43
N ALA A 10 0.96 -7.69 12.94
CA ALA A 10 -0.05 -8.39 12.14
C ALA A 10 -0.56 -7.53 10.97
N GLU A 11 -0.71 -6.22 11.17
CA GLU A 11 -1.10 -5.27 10.15
C GLU A 11 0.00 -5.05 9.11
N GLY A 12 1.26 -5.00 9.55
CA GLY A 12 2.44 -4.97 8.68
C GLY A 12 2.50 -6.18 7.76
N GLN A 13 2.27 -7.38 8.30
CA GLN A 13 2.23 -8.61 7.50
C GLN A 13 1.08 -8.63 6.48
N LYS A 14 -0.10 -8.09 6.85
CA LYS A 14 -1.22 -7.93 5.90
C LYS A 14 -0.88 -6.97 4.77
N LEU A 15 -0.22 -5.86 5.07
CA LEU A 15 0.27 -4.93 4.06
C LEU A 15 1.28 -5.62 3.13
N LEU A 16 2.24 -6.36 3.67
CA LEU A 16 3.21 -7.10 2.87
C LEU A 16 2.55 -8.12 1.94
N ALA A 17 1.58 -8.88 2.45
CA ALA A 17 0.84 -9.85 1.64
C ALA A 17 0.08 -9.15 0.49
N MET A 18 -0.59 -8.04 0.78
CA MET A 18 -1.31 -7.27 -0.24
C MET A 18 -0.37 -6.63 -1.27
N LEU A 19 0.74 -6.03 -0.83
CA LEU A 19 1.74 -5.47 -1.74
C LEU A 19 2.36 -6.55 -2.62
N LYS A 20 2.52 -7.77 -2.10
CA LYS A 20 2.97 -8.92 -2.88
C LYS A 20 1.96 -9.30 -3.98
N VAL A 21 0.67 -9.35 -3.68
CA VAL A 21 -0.38 -9.56 -4.69
C VAL A 21 -0.32 -8.50 -5.79
N ILE A 22 -0.08 -7.23 -5.43
CA ILE A 22 0.04 -6.12 -6.39
C ILE A 22 1.31 -6.24 -7.23
N GLU A 23 2.43 -6.68 -6.64
CA GLU A 23 3.69 -6.92 -7.33
C GLU A 23 3.54 -8.05 -8.37
N GLU A 24 2.82 -9.11 -8.01
CA GLU A 24 2.59 -10.30 -8.82
C GLU A 24 1.53 -10.12 -9.92
N ILE A 25 0.85 -8.97 -10.02
CA ILE A 25 -0.11 -8.70 -11.11
C ILE A 25 0.58 -9.00 -12.45
N PRO A 26 0.10 -9.94 -13.26
CA PRO A 26 0.75 -10.27 -14.53
C PRO A 26 0.70 -9.09 -15.50
N ASP A 27 1.77 -8.86 -16.26
CA ASP A 27 1.78 -7.79 -17.27
C ASP A 27 0.69 -8.02 -18.35
N SER A 28 0.29 -9.28 -18.58
CA SER A 28 -0.84 -9.63 -19.45
C SER A 28 -2.19 -9.15 -18.92
N VAL A 29 -2.37 -9.07 -17.59
CA VAL A 29 -3.58 -8.53 -16.96
C VAL A 29 -3.61 -7.01 -17.08
N GLU A 30 -2.46 -6.35 -16.93
CA GLU A 30 -2.35 -4.89 -17.11
C GLU A 30 -2.68 -4.45 -18.54
N GLN A 31 -2.20 -5.21 -19.52
CA GLN A 31 -2.44 -4.93 -20.95
C GLN A 31 -3.91 -5.10 -21.34
N GLN A 32 -4.68 -5.90 -20.60
CA GLN A 32 -6.12 -6.08 -20.81
C GLN A 32 -6.94 -4.89 -20.26
N GLY A 33 -6.31 -3.98 -19.53
CA GLY A 33 -6.93 -2.76 -19.02
C GLY A 33 -7.49 -2.88 -17.61
N GLU A 34 -8.13 -1.80 -17.15
CA GLU A 34 -8.49 -1.62 -15.73
C GLU A 34 -9.47 -2.68 -15.21
N ALA A 35 -10.41 -3.14 -16.03
CA ALA A 35 -11.39 -4.15 -15.64
C ALA A 35 -10.73 -5.51 -15.32
N ALA A 36 -9.70 -5.89 -16.07
CA ALA A 36 -8.98 -7.14 -15.82
C ALA A 36 -8.13 -7.04 -14.54
N VAL A 37 -7.47 -5.90 -14.32
CA VAL A 37 -6.73 -5.65 -13.07
C VAL A 37 -7.67 -5.65 -11.87
N GLN A 38 -8.86 -5.06 -11.98
CA GLN A 38 -9.86 -5.08 -10.92
C GLN A 38 -10.30 -6.52 -10.61
N ALA A 39 -10.64 -7.31 -11.63
CA ALA A 39 -11.04 -8.71 -11.44
C ALA A 39 -9.93 -9.54 -10.77
N TYR A 40 -8.68 -9.36 -11.19
CA TYR A 40 -7.52 -10.00 -10.56
C TYR A 40 -7.41 -9.64 -9.08
N LEU A 41 -7.53 -8.36 -8.74
CA LEU A 41 -7.46 -7.90 -7.37
C LEU A 41 -8.63 -8.43 -6.53
N ASP A 42 -9.85 -8.46 -7.07
CA ASP A 42 -11.01 -8.99 -6.36
C ASP A 42 -10.83 -10.48 -6.05
N GLU A 43 -10.28 -11.26 -6.97
CA GLU A 43 -9.99 -12.69 -6.78
C GLU A 43 -8.87 -12.91 -5.74
N HIS A 44 -7.77 -12.17 -5.85
CA HIS A 44 -6.56 -12.40 -5.05
C HIS A 44 -6.59 -11.68 -3.69
N LEU A 45 -7.44 -10.66 -3.52
CA LEU A 45 -7.64 -9.94 -2.27
C LEU A 45 -8.96 -10.29 -1.57
N ALA A 46 -9.79 -11.18 -2.11
CA ALA A 46 -11.06 -11.61 -1.51
C ALA A 46 -10.95 -12.12 -0.05
N GLY A 47 -9.81 -12.66 0.35
CA GLY A 47 -9.51 -13.09 1.72
C GLY A 47 -9.05 -11.96 2.66
N THR A 48 -8.71 -10.79 2.10
CA THR A 48 -8.21 -9.60 2.81
C THR A 48 -9.33 -8.56 2.99
N LYS A 49 -10.60 -9.00 2.99
CA LYS A 49 -11.73 -8.13 3.31
C LYS A 49 -11.43 -7.43 4.63
N PRO A 50 -11.40 -6.08 4.66
CA PRO A 50 -11.21 -5.38 5.91
C PRO A 50 -12.39 -5.76 6.78
N SER A 51 -12.17 -6.64 7.76
CA SER A 51 -13.03 -6.70 8.92
C SER A 51 -13.12 -5.26 9.36
N VAL A 52 -14.34 -4.70 9.37
CA VAL A 52 -14.63 -3.38 9.90
C VAL A 52 -14.02 -3.37 11.29
N VAL A 53 -12.79 -2.89 11.40
CA VAL A 53 -12.08 -2.94 12.67
C VAL A 53 -12.92 -2.03 13.58
N ALA A 54 -13.13 -2.46 14.81
CA ALA A 54 -13.93 -1.72 15.76
C ALA A 54 -13.12 -0.52 16.25
N PHE A 55 -13.72 0.67 16.23
CA PHE A 55 -13.15 2.03 16.43
C PHE A 55 -12.41 2.29 17.76
N GLY A 56 -11.87 1.27 18.45
CA GLY A 56 -11.51 1.34 19.88
C GLY A 56 -10.04 1.15 20.28
N TRP A 57 -9.21 0.38 19.55
CA TRP A 57 -7.84 0.03 20.03
C TRP A 57 -6.68 0.71 19.25
N TRP A 58 -7.02 1.73 18.47
CA TRP A 58 -6.62 1.78 17.07
C TRP A 58 -5.67 2.93 16.74
N GLN A 59 -4.81 3.41 17.63
CA GLN A 59 -3.99 4.60 17.32
C GLN A 59 -2.67 4.26 16.59
N THR A 60 -2.08 3.09 16.81
CA THR A 60 -0.73 2.76 16.28
C THR A 60 -0.75 2.07 14.92
N ALA A 61 -1.86 1.43 14.54
CA ALA A 61 -2.00 0.73 13.25
C ALA A 61 -2.97 1.41 12.25
N LYS A 62 -3.37 2.66 12.51
CA LYS A 62 -4.27 3.41 11.60
C LYS A 62 -3.67 3.53 10.22
N CYS A 63 -2.36 3.76 10.15
CA CYS A 63 -1.71 4.04 8.89
C CYS A 63 -1.71 2.81 7.98
N VAL A 64 -1.03 1.74 8.39
CA VAL A 64 -0.94 0.49 7.63
C VAL A 64 -2.32 -0.15 7.40
N GLY A 65 -3.19 -0.10 8.41
CA GLY A 65 -4.58 -0.52 8.27
C GLY A 65 -5.36 0.30 7.25
N SER A 66 -5.17 1.62 7.20
CA SER A 66 -5.83 2.50 6.22
C SER A 66 -5.30 2.30 4.79
N ILE A 67 -4.00 2.04 4.63
CA ILE A 67 -3.40 1.70 3.33
C ILE A 67 -4.02 0.40 2.81
N THR A 68 -4.04 -0.63 3.66
CA THR A 68 -4.59 -1.95 3.33
C THR A 68 -6.08 -1.85 3.02
N ALA A 69 -6.86 -1.15 3.85
CA ALA A 69 -8.29 -0.99 3.65
C ALA A 69 -8.63 -0.14 2.42
N ALA A 70 -7.86 0.89 2.10
CA ALA A 70 -8.09 1.70 0.91
C ALA A 70 -7.93 0.87 -0.36
N ILE A 71 -6.87 0.05 -0.42
CA ILE A 71 -6.56 -0.78 -1.59
C ILE A 71 -7.55 -1.94 -1.70
N ALA A 72 -7.77 -2.70 -0.62
CA ALA A 72 -8.70 -3.83 -0.62
C ALA A 72 -10.18 -3.41 -0.75
N GLY A 73 -10.53 -2.20 -0.30
CA GLY A 73 -11.89 -1.67 -0.38
C GLY A 73 -12.23 -1.00 -1.72
N GLY A 74 -11.35 -1.06 -2.72
CA GLY A 74 -11.58 -0.46 -4.05
C GLY A 74 -11.61 1.07 -4.06
N ALA A 75 -11.21 1.73 -2.96
CA ALA A 75 -11.17 3.20 -2.88
C ALA A 75 -9.96 3.80 -3.60
N VAL A 76 -8.99 2.96 -4.00
CA VAL A 76 -7.80 3.35 -4.76
C VAL A 76 -8.04 3.09 -6.25
N PRO A 77 -7.99 4.12 -7.10
CA PRO A 77 -8.08 3.93 -8.55
C PRO A 77 -7.01 2.95 -9.05
N ILE A 78 -7.35 2.09 -10.01
CA ILE A 78 -6.44 1.08 -10.58
C ILE A 78 -5.13 1.71 -11.07
N ALA A 79 -5.19 2.87 -11.72
CA ALA A 79 -4.00 3.60 -12.16
C ALA A 79 -3.01 3.95 -11.02
N LYS A 80 -3.47 4.06 -9.76
CA LYS A 80 -2.59 4.23 -8.59
C LYS A 80 -2.04 2.90 -8.08
N ILE A 81 -2.81 1.81 -8.18
CA ILE A 81 -2.33 0.46 -7.86
C ILE A 81 -1.20 0.04 -8.80
N LEU A 82 -1.32 0.31 -10.10
CA LEU A 82 -0.25 0.04 -11.06
C LEU A 82 1.00 0.88 -10.78
N LYS A 83 0.84 2.12 -10.29
CA LYS A 83 1.98 2.93 -9.82
C LYS A 83 2.60 2.39 -8.54
N LEU A 84 1.81 1.77 -7.66
CA LEU A 84 2.31 1.07 -6.48
C LEU A 84 3.11 -0.19 -6.89
N LYS A 85 2.64 -0.96 -7.88
CA LYS A 85 3.44 -2.04 -8.49
C LYS A 85 4.77 -1.50 -9.04
N ALA A 86 4.73 -0.40 -9.79
CA ALA A 86 5.93 0.23 -10.33
C ALA A 86 6.89 0.71 -9.22
N PHE A 87 6.36 1.22 -8.10
CA PHE A 87 7.14 1.58 -6.92
C PHE A 87 7.86 0.36 -6.34
N ILE A 88 7.12 -0.73 -6.10
CA ILE A 88 7.69 -1.98 -5.58
C ILE A 88 8.79 -2.51 -6.51
N LYS A 89 8.53 -2.56 -7.82
CA LYS A 89 9.52 -2.99 -8.83
C LYS A 89 10.77 -2.09 -8.83
N LYS A 90 10.61 -0.76 -8.65
CA LYS A 90 11.74 0.19 -8.61
C LYS A 90 12.56 0.08 -7.32
N VAL A 91 11.91 -0.19 -6.20
CA VAL A 91 12.58 -0.45 -4.92
C VAL A 91 13.27 -1.82 -4.93
N GLY A 92 12.69 -2.81 -5.63
CA GLY A 92 13.25 -4.15 -5.81
C GLY A 92 12.85 -5.17 -4.75
N SER A 93 12.03 -4.77 -3.76
CA SER A 93 11.48 -5.67 -2.74
C SER A 93 10.17 -5.14 -2.18
N VAL A 94 9.21 -6.04 -1.97
CA VAL A 94 7.94 -5.75 -1.29
C VAL A 94 8.18 -5.25 0.14
N LYS A 95 9.15 -5.85 0.86
CA LYS A 95 9.45 -5.49 2.25
C LYS A 95 10.00 -4.08 2.36
N GLU A 96 10.93 -3.74 1.48
CA GLU A 96 11.54 -2.41 1.45
C GLU A 96 10.53 -1.35 0.98
N ALA A 97 9.69 -1.68 0.00
CA ALA A 97 8.63 -0.78 -0.44
C ALA A 97 7.64 -0.46 0.71
N ALA A 98 7.24 -1.48 1.47
CA ALA A 98 6.39 -1.31 2.64
C ALA A 98 7.09 -0.47 3.73
N TYR A 99 8.37 -0.74 4.00
CA TYR A 99 9.18 0.01 4.95
C TYR A 99 9.25 1.50 4.61
N LEU A 100 9.60 1.84 3.38
CA LEU A 100 9.69 3.22 2.91
C LEU A 100 8.33 3.92 2.96
N LEU A 101 7.25 3.25 2.55
CA LEU A 101 5.91 3.83 2.66
C LEU A 101 5.52 4.16 4.10
N ILE A 102 5.86 3.29 5.05
CA ILE A 102 5.59 3.51 6.49
C ILE A 102 6.48 4.63 7.04
N ARG A 103 7.77 4.65 6.70
CA ARG A 103 8.68 5.72 7.17
C ARG A 103 8.24 7.09 6.67
N VAL A 104 7.92 7.18 5.39
CA VAL A 104 7.47 8.43 4.79
C VAL A 104 6.12 8.86 5.36
N SER A 105 5.20 7.93 5.56
CA SER A 105 3.88 8.25 6.11
C SER A 105 3.95 8.73 7.57
N LYS A 106 4.96 8.30 8.33
CA LYS A 106 5.23 8.75 9.71
C LYS A 106 6.13 9.97 9.79
N GLY A 107 6.62 10.48 8.66
CA GLY A 107 7.59 11.58 8.62
C GLY A 107 9.00 11.19 9.10
N GLU A 108 9.28 9.90 9.28
CA GLU A 108 10.62 9.36 9.58
C GLU A 108 11.55 9.44 8.34
N GLU A 109 10.98 9.72 7.17
CA GLU A 109 11.69 9.97 5.92
C GLU A 109 10.91 10.96 5.06
N LYS A 110 11.59 11.88 4.36
CA LYS A 110 10.92 12.81 3.46
C LYS A 110 10.81 12.19 2.08
N ILE A 111 9.66 12.40 1.42
CA ILE A 111 9.46 12.04 0.01
C ILE A 111 10.57 12.58 -0.90
N SER A 112 11.12 13.76 -0.59
CA SER A 112 12.22 14.37 -1.34
C SER A 112 13.52 13.56 -1.27
N GLU A 113 13.72 12.79 -0.21
CA GLU A 113 14.93 11.97 0.00
C GLU A 113 14.90 10.67 -0.83
N LEU A 114 13.70 10.23 -1.26
CA LEU A 114 13.53 9.09 -2.18
C LEU A 114 14.02 9.40 -3.62
N GLY A 115 14.33 10.66 -3.92
CA GLY A 115 14.61 11.12 -5.28
C GLY A 115 13.35 11.23 -6.14
N ALA A 116 13.45 11.90 -7.29
CA ALA A 116 12.28 12.32 -8.07
C ALA A 116 11.35 11.17 -8.51
N THR A 117 11.93 10.03 -8.93
CA THR A 117 11.15 8.88 -9.42
C THR A 117 10.40 8.17 -8.29
N LEU A 118 11.09 7.73 -7.25
CA LEU A 118 10.45 7.02 -6.13
C LEU A 118 9.57 7.97 -5.32
N GLY A 119 10.00 9.22 -5.12
CA GLY A 119 9.20 10.25 -4.45
C GLY A 119 7.89 10.54 -5.19
N GLY A 120 7.90 10.60 -6.53
CA GLY A 120 6.69 10.74 -7.33
C GLY A 120 5.72 9.57 -7.18
N LEU A 121 6.23 8.33 -7.16
CA LEU A 121 5.41 7.13 -6.98
C LEU A 121 4.88 7.01 -5.53
N ALA A 122 5.72 7.24 -4.52
CA ALA A 122 5.31 7.30 -3.13
C ALA A 122 4.26 8.39 -2.90
N SER A 123 4.39 9.55 -3.54
CA SER A 123 3.39 10.63 -3.48
C SER A 123 2.04 10.23 -4.04
N VAL A 124 1.98 9.35 -5.04
CA VAL A 124 0.71 8.86 -5.58
C VAL A 124 0.00 7.96 -4.57
N VAL A 125 0.76 7.09 -3.89
CA VAL A 125 0.25 6.15 -2.89
C VAL A 125 -0.16 6.90 -1.63
N LEU A 126 0.75 7.69 -1.05
CA LEU A 126 0.51 8.47 0.16
C LEU A 126 -0.35 9.72 -0.09
N GLY A 127 -0.59 10.05 -1.36
CA GLY A 127 -1.44 11.16 -1.80
C GLY A 127 -2.91 10.99 -1.47
N ILE A 128 -3.36 9.77 -1.15
CA ILE A 128 -4.74 9.44 -0.84
C ILE A 128 -5.13 10.05 0.51
N ASP A 129 -6.22 10.83 0.53
CA ASP A 129 -6.64 11.58 1.71
C ASP A 129 -6.89 10.70 2.94
N GLY A 130 -7.38 9.48 2.73
CA GLY A 130 -7.55 8.48 3.80
C GLY A 130 -6.22 8.09 4.46
N ILE A 131 -5.14 7.98 3.68
CA ILE A 131 -3.79 7.67 4.19
C ILE A 131 -3.22 8.90 4.90
N LYS A 132 -3.29 10.09 4.29
CA LYS A 132 -2.80 11.34 4.91
C LYS A 132 -3.43 11.66 6.27
N LYS A 133 -4.70 11.33 6.45
CA LYS A 133 -5.45 11.57 7.70
C LYS A 133 -5.10 10.58 8.80
N ASN A 134 -4.69 9.36 8.43
CA ASN A 134 -4.46 8.25 9.35
C ASN A 134 -2.98 7.91 9.57
N CYS A 135 -2.10 8.46 8.74
CA CYS A 135 -0.64 8.34 8.83
C CYS A 135 -0.03 9.71 9.15
N ARG A 136 -0.19 10.18 10.39
CA ARG A 136 0.41 11.43 10.88
C ARG A 136 0.85 11.27 12.32
#